data_AF-A0A3Q0ILT9-F1
#
_entry.id   AF-A0A3Q0ILT9-F1
#
_cell.length_a   1.000
_cell.length_b   1.000
_cell.length_c   1.000
_cell.angle_alpha   90.00
_cell.angle_beta   90.00
_cell.angle_gamma   90.00
#
_symmetry.space_group_name_H-M   'P 1'
#
loop_
_entity.id
_entity.type
_entity.pdbx_description
1 polymer ?
#
loop_
_entity_poly.entity_id
_entity_poly.type
_entity_poly.pdbx_seq_one_letter_code
_entity_poly.pdbx_strand_id
1 'polypeptide(L)'
;MFNAILSLRRVLNVSSHVLLAPESTADYTPISLQHPSISPGSGNLTSIRKLPNDDNIIQIRPDDTRTCAKSVVLFNPLSWERKELISVQVSTPEVIVSLPGNEPVASQVVPVCMTASGVTPCYRLYFVANMAPFQVRSYCLSYAGKRTKSYTMSQINIYNMEHYSDHKYKQHFPSHITSSPLGHFNLQNSRISVSFNDKGFMKSITDKDSKYTSPINLDFVTYTSRKGKEMSGAYLFLPRGEAKSVPVTHPPVIIIQGPLVSMVIVELPLVTHTVLVNHVADSDDLGIDIQNLLDIRQTVNTEVAMRLTTNIENQDVFYTDLNGYQMIKRKYLKKIPLQGNFYPMPSAAFIEDTGRRLSLLSAQSLGVACLKPGQIEVIQDRRLNQDDERGLGQGVMDNIPTLTLFRIVLETRQTDCKEAPEPLHPAGFLSAHTHLSLESLTSPILPITTIETASKAGEYTPLESGPGLDVHVVSLTTLHVKGEQHATGLVLRRLRFDPCYPVPRHRSFSGDEIPMSLVLPLQPDDTLYRSSLTFLDIDKTAPLSKSVSVCSMNLAAFYLQSSNSR
;
A
#
# COMPACT_ATOMS: atom_id res chain seq x y z
N MET A 1 13.06 -1.32 -16.10
CA MET A 1 11.92 -0.96 -15.23
C MET A 1 11.52 0.51 -15.32
N PHE A 2 12.41 1.48 -15.08
CA PHE A 2 12.07 2.91 -15.16
C PHE A 2 11.33 3.32 -16.45
N ASN A 3 11.87 2.95 -17.62
CA ASN A 3 11.22 3.22 -18.91
C ASN A 3 9.83 2.57 -19.04
N ALA A 4 9.63 1.37 -18.50
CA ALA A 4 8.33 0.71 -18.52
C ALA A 4 7.29 1.46 -17.68
N ILE A 5 7.69 2.03 -16.54
CA ILE A 5 6.83 2.89 -15.72
C ILE A 5 6.46 4.17 -16.49
N LEU A 6 7.40 4.77 -17.21
CA LEU A 6 7.11 5.94 -18.06
C LEU A 6 6.12 5.61 -19.19
N SER A 7 6.30 4.47 -19.86
CA SER A 7 5.36 3.98 -20.87
C SER A 7 3.97 3.74 -20.28
N LEU A 8 3.88 3.08 -19.12
CA LEU A 8 2.62 2.82 -18.43
C LEU A 8 1.87 4.13 -18.12
N ARG A 9 2.57 5.14 -17.61
CA ARG A 9 1.97 6.45 -17.33
C ARG A 9 1.44 7.12 -18.59
N ARG A 10 2.21 7.05 -19.67
CA ARG A 10 1.78 7.62 -20.94
C ARG A 10 0.47 6.96 -21.40
N VAL A 11 0.36 5.63 -21.29
CA VAL A 11 -0.88 4.90 -21.60
C VAL A 11 -2.00 5.34 -20.67
N LEU A 12 -1.80 5.34 -19.35
CA LEU A 12 -2.83 5.74 -18.38
C LEU A 12 -3.31 7.18 -18.57
N ASN A 13 -2.40 8.11 -18.84
CA ASN A 13 -2.74 9.51 -19.11
C ASN A 13 -3.61 9.63 -20.36
N VAL A 14 -3.22 9.00 -21.48
CA VAL A 14 -3.99 9.02 -22.72
C VAL A 14 -5.36 8.37 -22.51
N SER A 15 -5.42 7.20 -21.88
CA SER A 15 -6.67 6.51 -21.58
C SER A 15 -7.59 7.36 -20.71
N SER A 16 -7.08 7.98 -19.64
CA SER A 16 -7.88 8.84 -18.77
C SER A 16 -8.45 10.05 -19.50
N HIS A 17 -7.69 10.66 -20.42
CA HIS A 17 -8.18 11.76 -21.22
C HIS A 17 -9.30 11.35 -22.17
N VAL A 18 -9.20 10.17 -22.79
CA VAL A 18 -10.25 9.63 -23.66
C VAL A 18 -11.51 9.33 -22.86
N LEU A 19 -11.38 8.67 -21.70
CA LEU A 19 -12.51 8.26 -20.88
C LEU A 19 -13.27 9.44 -20.25
N LEU A 20 -12.59 10.56 -19.97
CA LEU A 20 -13.20 11.75 -19.34
C LEU A 20 -13.76 12.77 -20.34
N ALA A 21 -13.54 12.60 -21.65
CA ALA A 21 -14.01 13.55 -22.69
C ALA A 21 -14.65 12.84 -23.91
N PRO A 22 -15.77 12.11 -23.73
CA PRO A 22 -16.36 11.28 -24.79
C PRO A 22 -17.02 12.03 -25.95
N GLU A 23 -17.43 13.30 -25.78
CA GLU A 23 -18.28 14.02 -26.75
C GLU A 23 -17.54 14.74 -27.91
N SER A 24 -16.19 14.69 -27.99
CA SER A 24 -15.42 15.41 -29.04
C SER A 24 -14.56 14.50 -29.93
N THR A 25 -15.06 13.34 -30.36
CA THR A 25 -14.33 12.47 -31.31
C THR A 25 -14.08 13.13 -32.68
N ALA A 26 -14.83 14.19 -33.02
CA ALA A 26 -14.69 14.93 -34.29
C ALA A 26 -13.48 15.88 -34.34
N ASP A 27 -12.94 16.30 -33.18
CA ASP A 27 -11.71 17.12 -33.07
C ASP A 27 -10.58 16.32 -32.40
N TYR A 28 -10.48 15.03 -32.75
CA TYR A 28 -9.34 14.21 -32.38
C TYR A 28 -8.11 14.65 -33.19
N THR A 29 -7.39 15.65 -32.67
CA THR A 29 -5.96 15.74 -32.93
C THR A 29 -5.26 14.92 -31.85
N PRO A 30 -4.68 13.75 -32.16
CA PRO A 30 -3.75 13.15 -31.22
C PRO A 30 -2.72 14.23 -30.91
N ILE A 31 -2.49 14.52 -29.62
CA ILE A 31 -1.40 15.41 -29.25
C ILE A 31 -0.15 14.80 -29.87
N SER A 32 0.34 15.44 -30.94
CA SER A 32 1.58 15.07 -31.58
C SER A 32 2.63 15.06 -30.49
N LEU A 33 3.30 13.94 -30.30
CA LEU A 33 4.42 13.81 -29.37
C LEU A 33 5.67 14.51 -29.89
N GLN A 34 5.50 15.66 -30.55
CA GLN A 34 6.56 16.61 -30.73
C GLN A 34 6.57 17.51 -29.50
N HIS A 35 7.38 17.09 -28.53
CA HIS A 35 7.97 17.89 -27.46
C HIS A 35 7.38 19.30 -27.29
N PRO A 36 6.50 19.50 -26.31
CA PRO A 36 6.58 20.64 -25.43
C PRO A 36 7.41 20.16 -24.22
N SER A 37 8.67 20.59 -24.16
CA SER A 37 9.51 20.61 -22.94
C SER A 37 9.11 19.59 -21.87
N ILE A 38 9.70 18.40 -21.94
CA ILE A 38 9.70 17.43 -20.84
C ILE A 38 10.39 18.12 -19.66
N SER A 39 9.62 18.82 -18.84
CA SER A 39 9.95 18.98 -17.45
C SER A 39 9.71 17.62 -16.80
N PRO A 40 10.70 17.02 -16.13
CA PRO A 40 10.58 15.72 -15.49
C PRO A 40 9.71 15.86 -14.23
N GLY A 41 8.39 16.01 -14.40
CA GLY A 41 7.46 16.28 -13.31
C GLY A 41 6.04 16.17 -13.82
N SER A 42 5.56 14.95 -14.03
CA SER A 42 4.14 14.69 -14.30
C SER A 42 3.78 13.26 -13.92
N GLY A 43 2.85 13.13 -12.97
CA GLY A 43 2.10 11.91 -12.65
C GLY A 43 2.95 10.69 -12.29
N ASN A 44 3.63 10.71 -11.13
CA ASN A 44 4.25 9.49 -10.62
C ASN A 44 3.19 8.52 -10.05
N LEU A 45 2.92 7.42 -10.77
CA LEU A 45 2.11 6.25 -10.34
C LEU A 45 2.58 5.56 -9.03
N THR A 46 3.53 6.16 -8.31
CA THR A 46 4.20 5.62 -7.12
C THR A 46 4.52 6.73 -6.11
N SER A 47 3.64 7.72 -5.93
CA SER A 47 3.81 8.74 -4.87
C SER A 47 3.93 8.13 -3.47
N ILE A 48 3.55 6.86 -3.29
CA ILE A 48 3.66 6.12 -2.04
C ILE A 48 5.06 5.49 -1.84
N ARG A 49 5.84 5.23 -2.92
CA ARG A 49 7.03 4.34 -2.87
C ARG A 49 8.35 4.98 -3.30
N LYS A 50 8.36 6.27 -3.64
CA LYS A 50 9.60 7.04 -3.75
C LYS A 50 9.64 8.04 -2.63
N LEU A 51 10.84 8.26 -2.09
CA LEU A 51 11.17 9.49 -1.39
C LEU A 51 10.61 10.67 -2.22
N PRO A 52 9.94 11.66 -1.62
CA PRO A 52 9.53 12.85 -2.30
C PRO A 52 10.80 13.51 -2.84
N ASN A 53 11.06 13.28 -4.12
CA ASN A 53 11.86 14.19 -4.92
C ASN A 53 10.94 15.38 -5.21
N ASP A 54 11.49 16.59 -5.11
CA ASP A 54 10.84 17.89 -5.19
C ASP A 54 10.04 18.19 -6.48
N ASP A 55 9.89 17.22 -7.39
CA ASP A 55 9.50 17.47 -8.78
C ASP A 55 7.98 17.40 -9.07
N ASN A 56 7.11 17.13 -8.08
CA ASN A 56 5.66 16.98 -8.33
C ASN A 56 4.78 17.76 -7.33
N ILE A 57 5.13 19.03 -7.10
CA ILE A 57 4.33 19.95 -6.30
C ILE A 57 3.23 20.53 -7.18
N ILE A 58 1.95 20.26 -6.84
CA ILE A 58 0.82 20.90 -7.50
C ILE A 58 0.83 22.38 -7.13
N GLN A 59 1.11 23.22 -8.12
CA GLN A 59 1.14 24.66 -7.96
C GLN A 59 -0.29 25.20 -7.90
N ILE A 60 -0.67 25.72 -6.73
CA ILE A 60 -1.95 26.37 -6.47
C ILE A 60 -1.65 27.80 -6.06
N ARG A 61 -2.17 28.75 -6.83
CA ARG A 61 -1.92 30.18 -6.67
C ARG A 61 -3.11 30.88 -6.01
N PRO A 62 -2.92 32.06 -5.40
CA PRO A 62 -4.02 32.80 -4.78
C PRO A 62 -5.16 33.19 -5.74
N ASP A 63 -4.91 33.25 -7.05
CA ASP A 63 -5.90 33.51 -8.11
C ASP A 63 -6.68 32.25 -8.54
N ASP A 64 -6.27 31.05 -8.11
CA ASP A 64 -6.94 29.77 -8.34
C ASP A 64 -8.19 29.60 -7.46
N THR A 65 -8.99 30.66 -7.33
CA THR A 65 -10.25 30.72 -6.58
C THR A 65 -11.44 30.19 -7.37
N ARG A 66 -11.28 30.00 -8.69
CA ARG A 66 -12.29 29.38 -9.56
C ARG A 66 -12.64 27.98 -9.05
N THR A 67 -13.90 27.62 -9.19
CA THR A 67 -14.38 26.25 -8.94
C THR A 67 -13.70 25.29 -9.92
N CYS A 68 -12.89 24.39 -9.38
CA CYS A 68 -12.01 23.48 -10.12
C CYS A 68 -10.85 24.16 -10.88
N ALA A 69 -10.01 24.91 -10.17
CA ALA A 69 -8.86 25.58 -10.79
C ALA A 69 -7.79 24.60 -11.28
N LYS A 70 -7.50 23.57 -10.48
CA LYS A 70 -6.72 22.40 -10.86
C LYS A 70 -7.59 21.16 -10.63
N SER A 71 -7.26 20.05 -11.28
CA SER A 71 -7.86 18.75 -10.92
C SER A 71 -6.82 17.64 -10.89
N VAL A 72 -7.05 16.68 -10.00
CA VAL A 72 -6.30 15.43 -9.89
C VAL A 72 -7.20 14.31 -10.38
N VAL A 73 -6.75 13.55 -11.37
CA VAL A 73 -7.48 12.39 -11.90
C VAL A 73 -7.03 11.15 -11.15
N LEU A 74 -7.98 10.45 -10.55
CA LEU A 74 -7.75 9.19 -9.84
C LEU A 74 -8.30 8.01 -10.62
N PHE A 75 -7.69 6.85 -10.44
CA PHE A 75 -8.17 5.57 -10.96
C PHE A 75 -8.19 4.49 -9.89
N ASN A 76 -9.31 3.79 -9.80
CA ASN A 76 -9.44 2.59 -8.98
C ASN A 76 -9.14 1.34 -9.85
N PRO A 77 -7.98 0.69 -9.73
CA PRO A 77 -7.67 -0.52 -10.50
C PRO A 77 -8.42 -1.77 -10.05
N LEU A 78 -9.22 -1.70 -8.98
CA LEU A 78 -9.91 -2.87 -8.43
C LEU A 78 -11.37 -2.93 -8.87
N SER A 79 -11.91 -4.14 -8.87
CA SER A 79 -13.29 -4.45 -9.26
C SER A 79 -14.31 -4.17 -8.17
N TRP A 80 -13.96 -3.47 -7.09
CA TRP A 80 -14.87 -3.18 -5.98
C TRP A 80 -14.80 -1.71 -5.59
N GLU A 81 -15.91 -1.15 -5.10
CA GLU A 81 -15.98 0.22 -4.58
C GLU A 81 -15.10 0.33 -3.33
N ARG A 82 -14.36 1.43 -3.17
CA ARG A 82 -13.59 1.68 -1.94
C ARG A 82 -13.37 3.16 -1.65
N LYS A 83 -13.21 3.46 -0.36
CA LYS A 83 -12.75 4.73 0.16
C LYS A 83 -11.30 4.61 0.59
N GLU A 84 -10.46 5.47 0.03
CA GLU A 84 -9.04 5.49 0.35
C GLU A 84 -8.60 6.92 0.68
N LEU A 85 -7.60 7.02 1.56
CA LEU A 85 -6.96 8.29 1.87
C LEU A 85 -5.89 8.58 0.80
N ILE A 86 -6.12 9.61 -0.01
CA ILE A 86 -5.21 10.02 -1.07
C ILE A 86 -4.29 11.11 -0.56
N SER A 87 -3.03 11.07 -0.97
CA SER A 87 -2.05 12.12 -0.64
C SER A 87 -1.38 12.69 -1.89
N VAL A 88 -1.30 14.02 -1.95
CA VAL A 88 -0.60 14.78 -3.00
C VAL A 88 0.19 15.93 -2.37
N GLN A 89 1.28 16.36 -3.02
CA GLN A 89 2.05 17.51 -2.58
C GLN A 89 1.53 18.79 -3.25
N VAL A 90 1.36 19.85 -2.47
CA VAL A 90 0.80 21.14 -2.92
C VAL A 90 1.73 22.29 -2.52
N SER A 91 1.67 23.39 -3.26
CA SER A 91 2.54 24.56 -3.02
C SER A 91 2.10 25.45 -1.87
N THR A 92 0.90 25.25 -1.34
CA THR A 92 0.26 26.10 -0.32
C THR A 92 -0.56 25.25 0.64
N PRO A 93 -0.69 25.62 1.93
CA PRO A 93 -1.55 24.89 2.86
C PRO A 93 -3.05 25.22 2.68
N GLU A 94 -3.37 26.26 1.93
CA GLU A 94 -4.73 26.77 1.77
C GLU A 94 -5.42 26.15 0.56
N VAL A 95 -5.75 24.86 0.66
CA VAL A 95 -6.32 24.08 -0.46
C VAL A 95 -7.64 23.45 -0.06
N ILE A 96 -8.63 23.61 -0.93
CA ILE A 96 -9.94 22.96 -0.80
C ILE A 96 -10.08 21.92 -1.89
N VAL A 97 -10.63 20.77 -1.50
CA VAL A 97 -10.93 19.65 -2.40
C VAL A 97 -12.44 19.56 -2.61
N SER A 98 -12.86 19.36 -3.85
CA SER A 98 -14.27 19.12 -4.18
C SER A 98 -14.41 18.13 -5.34
N LEU A 99 -15.59 17.55 -5.49
CA LEU A 99 -15.97 16.85 -6.72
C LEU A 99 -16.32 17.86 -7.83
N PRO A 100 -16.38 17.41 -9.10
CA PRO A 100 -17.00 18.19 -10.17
C PRO A 100 -18.44 18.52 -9.78
N GLY A 101 -18.84 19.80 -9.85
CA GLY A 101 -20.14 20.26 -9.34
C GLY A 101 -20.10 20.88 -7.93
N ASN A 102 -18.91 21.04 -7.33
CA ASN A 102 -18.65 21.75 -6.07
C ASN A 102 -19.11 21.06 -4.79
N GLU A 103 -19.31 19.75 -4.82
CA GLU A 103 -19.51 18.98 -3.59
C GLU A 103 -18.18 18.92 -2.80
N PRO A 104 -18.13 19.39 -1.54
CA PRO A 104 -16.90 19.44 -0.76
C PRO A 104 -16.41 18.04 -0.37
N VAL A 105 -15.10 17.84 -0.45
CA VAL A 105 -14.43 16.60 -0.02
C VAL A 105 -13.59 16.92 1.22
N ALA A 106 -13.75 16.10 2.26
CA ALA A 106 -12.97 16.24 3.49
C ALA A 106 -11.47 16.19 3.18
N SER A 107 -10.73 17.17 3.70
CA SER A 107 -9.29 17.30 3.45
C SER A 107 -8.53 17.79 4.68
N GLN A 108 -7.27 17.38 4.76
CA GLN A 108 -6.33 17.70 5.82
C GLN A 108 -4.97 18.02 5.19
N VAL A 109 -4.31 19.08 5.64
CA VAL A 109 -2.94 19.41 5.23
C VAL A 109 -1.95 19.09 6.33
N VAL A 110 -0.87 18.42 5.95
CA VAL A 110 0.28 18.11 6.80
C VAL A 110 1.47 18.93 6.29
N PRO A 111 2.03 19.86 7.08
CA PRO A 111 3.10 20.76 6.64
C PRO A 111 4.52 20.14 6.68
N VAL A 112 4.62 18.82 6.50
CA VAL A 112 5.85 18.06 6.72
C VAL A 112 6.03 17.00 5.64
N CYS A 113 7.23 16.92 5.05
CA CYS A 113 7.63 15.86 4.12
C CYS A 113 8.86 15.12 4.61
N MET A 114 8.85 13.78 4.50
CA MET A 114 10.03 12.95 4.71
C MET A 114 10.83 12.85 3.41
N THR A 115 12.07 13.32 3.35
CA THR A 115 12.95 13.17 2.17
C THR A 115 14.13 12.25 2.48
N ALA A 116 14.93 11.90 1.46
CA ALA A 116 16.20 11.18 1.66
C ALA A 116 17.15 11.92 2.62
N SER A 117 17.04 13.24 2.65
CA SER A 117 17.82 14.12 3.50
C SER A 117 17.18 14.32 4.88
N GLY A 118 16.15 13.55 5.23
CA GLY A 118 15.34 13.73 6.43
C GLY A 118 14.13 14.63 6.18
N VAL A 119 13.51 15.11 7.25
CA VAL A 119 12.25 15.85 7.15
C VAL A 119 12.44 17.33 6.73
N THR A 120 11.57 17.81 5.84
CA THR A 120 11.55 19.18 5.30
C THR A 120 10.16 19.83 5.35
N PRO A 121 10.07 21.18 5.40
CA PRO A 121 8.84 21.91 5.16
C PRO A 121 8.30 21.64 3.76
N CYS A 122 7.04 21.25 3.69
CA CYS A 122 6.26 21.13 2.46
C CYS A 122 4.79 21.15 2.85
N TYR A 123 3.86 21.07 1.89
CA TYR A 123 2.46 20.81 2.21
C TYR A 123 2.01 19.52 1.52
N ARG A 124 1.68 18.51 2.33
CA ARG A 124 1.03 17.29 1.86
C ARG A 124 -0.46 17.39 2.15
N LEU A 125 -1.25 17.45 1.10
CA LEU A 125 -2.70 17.43 1.15
C LEU A 125 -3.18 15.97 1.18
N TYR A 126 -3.95 15.63 2.19
CA TYR A 126 -4.69 14.39 2.33
C TYR A 126 -6.17 14.64 2.10
N PHE A 127 -6.84 13.78 1.34
CA PHE A 127 -8.29 13.84 1.14
C PHE A 127 -8.87 12.45 0.90
N VAL A 128 -10.16 12.28 1.14
CA VAL A 128 -10.82 10.98 1.00
C VAL A 128 -11.39 10.83 -0.41
N ALA A 129 -10.96 9.80 -1.13
CA ALA A 129 -11.54 9.43 -2.41
C ALA A 129 -12.48 8.24 -2.24
N ASN A 130 -13.75 8.39 -2.62
CA ASN A 130 -14.68 7.27 -2.78
C ASN A 130 -14.80 6.92 -4.26
N MET A 131 -14.38 5.72 -4.65
CA MET A 131 -14.29 5.31 -6.05
C MET A 131 -14.97 3.98 -6.31
N ALA A 132 -15.80 3.96 -7.37
CA ALA A 132 -16.46 2.76 -7.88
C ALA A 132 -15.47 1.79 -8.56
N PRO A 133 -15.87 0.53 -8.85
CA PRO A 133 -15.04 -0.43 -9.59
C PRO A 133 -14.50 0.14 -10.90
N PHE A 134 -13.19 0.01 -11.15
CA PHE A 134 -12.53 0.49 -12.38
C PHE A 134 -12.77 1.97 -12.73
N GLN A 135 -13.25 2.77 -11.77
CA GLN A 135 -13.65 4.15 -12.03
C GLN A 135 -12.43 5.03 -12.28
N VAL A 136 -12.58 5.96 -13.22
CA VAL A 136 -11.68 7.11 -13.39
C VAL A 136 -12.46 8.37 -13.04
N ARG A 137 -11.99 9.17 -12.09
CA ARG A 137 -12.72 10.38 -11.63
C ARG A 137 -11.77 11.52 -11.30
N SER A 138 -12.16 12.74 -11.65
CA SER A 138 -11.44 13.95 -11.30
C SER A 138 -11.85 14.50 -9.92
N TYR A 139 -10.87 14.96 -9.15
CA TYR A 139 -11.04 15.73 -7.92
C TYR A 139 -10.49 17.13 -8.12
N CYS A 140 -11.29 18.14 -7.82
CA CYS A 140 -10.98 19.54 -8.02
C CYS A 140 -10.20 20.10 -6.83
N LEU A 141 -9.12 20.84 -7.13
CA LEU A 141 -8.33 21.58 -6.16
C LEU A 141 -8.44 23.08 -6.46
N SER A 142 -8.78 23.86 -5.44
CA SER A 142 -8.87 25.31 -5.53
C SER A 142 -8.25 25.96 -4.30
N TYR A 143 -7.71 27.16 -4.47
CA TYR A 143 -7.21 27.95 -3.36
C TYR A 143 -8.34 28.30 -2.39
N ALA A 144 -8.04 28.23 -1.08
CA ALA A 144 -9.06 28.46 -0.06
C ALA A 144 -9.43 29.93 0.08
N GLY A 145 -8.45 30.83 0.01
CA GLY A 145 -8.62 32.26 0.27
C GLY A 145 -9.34 32.49 1.60
N LYS A 146 -10.44 33.25 1.58
CA LYS A 146 -11.23 33.54 2.79
C LYS A 146 -12.08 32.36 3.31
N ARG A 147 -12.09 31.21 2.63
CA ARG A 147 -12.92 30.03 2.97
C ARG A 147 -12.22 29.11 4.00
N THR A 148 -11.84 29.65 5.14
CA THR A 148 -11.03 28.95 6.15
C THR A 148 -11.73 27.74 6.80
N LYS A 149 -13.06 27.63 6.72
CA LYS A 149 -13.82 26.48 7.26
C LYS A 149 -13.76 25.21 6.39
N SER A 150 -13.13 25.27 5.22
CA SER A 150 -13.22 24.22 4.21
C SER A 150 -11.94 23.37 4.04
N TYR A 151 -10.90 23.64 4.83
CA TYR A 151 -9.70 22.81 4.92
C TYR A 151 -9.22 22.74 6.37
N THR A 152 -8.53 21.66 6.74
CA THR A 152 -8.00 21.47 8.12
C THR A 152 -6.48 21.36 8.11
N MET A 153 -5.81 22.16 8.94
CA MET A 153 -4.37 22.02 9.15
C MET A 153 -4.08 21.05 10.30
N SER A 154 -3.08 20.20 10.13
CA SER A 154 -2.68 19.25 11.18
C SER A 154 -1.96 19.95 12.33
N GLN A 155 -2.20 19.48 13.55
CA GLN A 155 -1.42 19.86 14.72
C GLN A 155 -0.08 19.12 14.70
N ILE A 156 0.99 19.81 15.09
CA ILE A 156 2.35 19.26 15.12
C ILE A 156 2.99 19.57 16.45
N ASN A 157 3.51 18.51 17.08
CA ASN A 157 4.33 18.59 18.27
C ASN A 157 5.63 17.80 18.04
N ILE A 158 6.77 18.44 18.32
CA ILE A 158 8.11 17.87 18.16
C ILE A 158 8.76 17.73 19.55
N TYR A 159 9.27 16.55 19.86
CA TYR A 159 9.83 16.20 21.17
C TYR A 159 11.31 15.81 21.10
N ASN A 160 11.97 15.81 22.27
CA ASN A 160 13.35 15.35 22.50
C ASN A 160 14.41 16.15 21.71
N MET A 161 14.14 17.43 21.42
CA MET A 161 15.02 18.28 20.62
C MET A 161 16.18 18.89 21.42
N GLU A 162 16.14 18.85 22.75
CA GLU A 162 17.19 19.37 23.63
C GLU A 162 18.56 18.74 23.38
N HIS A 163 18.59 17.49 22.91
CA HIS A 163 19.81 16.73 22.63
C HIS A 163 20.43 17.02 21.25
N TYR A 164 19.77 17.84 20.42
CA TYR A 164 20.17 18.07 19.03
C TYR A 164 20.32 19.56 18.72
N SER A 165 21.54 20.08 18.77
CA SER A 165 21.84 21.53 18.65
C SER A 165 21.49 22.11 17.27
N ASP A 166 21.89 21.45 16.19
CA ASP A 166 21.78 21.94 14.80
C ASP A 166 20.79 21.13 13.94
N HIS A 167 19.73 20.62 14.57
CA HIS A 167 18.78 19.79 13.85
C HIS A 167 17.88 20.63 12.92
N LYS A 168 17.56 20.07 11.75
CA LYS A 168 16.67 20.69 10.75
C LYS A 168 15.30 21.15 11.32
N TYR A 169 14.78 20.45 12.33
CA TYR A 169 13.54 20.83 13.00
C TYR A 169 13.62 22.15 13.76
N LYS A 170 14.76 22.45 14.41
CA LYS A 170 14.96 23.74 15.10
C LYS A 170 14.98 24.90 14.11
N GLN A 171 15.48 24.66 12.91
CA GLN A 171 15.53 25.66 11.84
C GLN A 171 14.16 25.86 11.19
N HIS A 172 13.44 24.77 10.92
CA HIS A 172 12.23 24.80 10.10
C HIS A 172 10.92 24.87 10.87
N PHE A 173 10.88 24.36 12.11
CA PHE A 173 9.67 24.23 12.92
C PHE A 173 9.87 24.67 14.39
N PRO A 174 10.53 25.81 14.68
CA PRO A 174 10.87 26.20 16.05
C PRO A 174 9.65 26.35 16.96
N SER A 175 8.51 26.81 16.42
CA SER A 175 7.26 27.01 17.16
C SER A 175 6.52 25.72 17.54
N HIS A 176 6.94 24.57 16.99
CA HIS A 176 6.32 23.27 17.23
C HIS A 176 7.12 22.40 18.21
N ILE A 177 8.26 22.91 18.68
CA ILE A 177 9.12 22.20 19.62
C ILE A 177 8.53 22.29 21.02
N THR A 178 8.36 21.12 21.62
CA THR A 178 7.87 20.96 22.98
C THR A 178 9.06 20.87 23.94
N SER A 179 9.01 21.62 25.04
CA SER A 179 10.06 21.62 26.07
C SER A 179 9.92 20.48 27.08
N SER A 180 8.74 19.87 27.20
CA SER A 180 8.51 18.71 28.06
C SER A 180 8.96 17.41 27.38
N PRO A 181 9.52 16.45 28.14
CA PRO A 181 9.88 15.15 27.58
C PRO A 181 8.65 14.41 27.05
N LEU A 182 8.86 13.53 26.08
CA LEU A 182 7.80 12.70 25.53
C LEU A 182 7.35 11.64 26.56
N GLY A 183 6.09 11.71 26.97
CA GLY A 183 5.44 10.65 27.74
C GLY A 183 4.81 9.57 26.86
N HIS A 184 4.13 8.60 27.46
CA HIS A 184 3.27 7.68 26.71
C HIS A 184 2.07 8.43 26.13
N PHE A 185 1.68 8.08 24.91
CA PHE A 185 0.54 8.68 24.23
C PHE A 185 -0.15 7.66 23.31
N ASN A 186 -1.35 8.00 22.84
CA ASN A 186 -2.13 7.16 21.95
C ASN A 186 -2.53 7.92 20.69
N LEU A 187 -2.56 7.21 19.55
CA LEU A 187 -3.29 7.62 18.35
C LEU A 187 -4.45 6.64 18.15
N GLN A 188 -5.57 7.10 17.63
CA GLN A 188 -6.76 6.25 17.50
C GLN A 188 -7.66 6.65 16.35
N ASN A 189 -8.36 5.67 15.80
CA ASN A 189 -9.47 5.87 14.87
C ASN A 189 -10.76 5.26 15.45
N SER A 190 -11.77 4.98 14.62
CA SER A 190 -13.04 4.39 15.05
C SER A 190 -12.92 2.94 15.56
N ARG A 191 -11.91 2.17 15.13
CA ARG A 191 -11.77 0.72 15.43
C ARG A 191 -10.61 0.36 16.34
N ILE A 192 -9.52 1.13 16.29
CA ILE A 192 -8.29 0.81 17.01
C ILE A 192 -7.76 2.01 17.81
N SER A 193 -7.02 1.70 18.86
CA SER A 193 -6.16 2.65 19.57
C SER A 193 -4.75 2.08 19.65
N VAL A 194 -3.77 2.84 19.19
CA VAL A 194 -2.35 2.47 19.15
C VAL A 194 -1.62 3.25 20.23
N SER A 195 -0.95 2.56 21.14
CA SER A 195 -0.14 3.19 22.18
C SER A 195 1.32 3.25 21.80
N PHE A 196 1.98 4.33 22.23
CA PHE A 196 3.38 4.62 21.95
C PHE A 196 4.15 4.86 23.25
N ASN A 197 5.42 4.46 23.26
CA ASN A 197 6.33 4.74 24.37
C ASN A 197 6.97 6.14 24.28
N ASP A 198 7.81 6.46 25.26
CA ASP A 198 8.61 7.68 25.39
C ASP A 198 9.64 7.89 24.27
N LYS A 199 9.85 6.90 23.41
CA LYS A 199 10.72 6.95 22.23
C LYS A 199 9.94 7.04 20.92
N GLY A 200 8.61 7.12 20.99
CA GLY A 200 7.72 7.16 19.82
C GLY A 200 7.51 5.80 19.13
N PHE A 201 7.94 4.69 19.71
CA PHE A 201 7.67 3.36 19.16
C PHE A 201 6.33 2.81 19.63
N MET A 202 5.67 2.08 18.75
CA MET A 202 4.45 1.33 19.05
C MET A 202 4.69 0.30 20.15
N LYS A 203 3.78 0.24 21.12
CA LYS A 203 3.82 -0.63 22.29
C LYS A 203 2.62 -1.57 22.39
N SER A 204 1.43 -1.11 22.00
CA SER A 204 0.23 -1.96 22.00
C SER A 204 -0.81 -1.47 20.99
N ILE A 205 -1.69 -2.39 20.59
CA ILE A 205 -2.89 -2.09 19.81
C ILE A 205 -4.10 -2.57 20.62
N THR A 206 -5.06 -1.68 20.83
CA THR A 206 -6.37 -1.99 21.38
C THR A 206 -7.37 -2.11 20.24
N ASP A 207 -7.97 -3.29 20.10
CA ASP A 207 -9.17 -3.48 19.29
C ASP A 207 -10.37 -2.97 20.10
N LYS A 208 -11.06 -1.95 19.58
CA LYS A 208 -12.17 -1.30 20.29
C LYS A 208 -13.44 -2.13 20.29
N ASP A 209 -13.61 -3.04 19.33
CA ASP A 209 -14.78 -3.92 19.26
C ASP A 209 -14.69 -5.01 20.34
N SER A 210 -13.55 -5.71 20.42
CA SER A 210 -13.31 -6.71 21.48
C SER A 210 -12.91 -6.10 22.82
N LYS A 211 -12.54 -4.81 22.83
CA LYS A 211 -11.97 -4.08 23.98
C LYS A 211 -10.66 -4.67 24.50
N TYR A 212 -10.03 -5.55 23.73
CA TYR A 212 -8.80 -6.21 24.12
C TYR A 212 -7.59 -5.39 23.68
N THR A 213 -6.60 -5.25 24.59
CA THR A 213 -5.32 -4.59 24.30
C THR A 213 -4.21 -5.62 24.16
N SER A 214 -3.68 -5.75 22.94
CA SER A 214 -2.55 -6.65 22.66
C SER A 214 -1.22 -5.87 22.76
N PRO A 215 -0.27 -6.30 23.62
CA PRO A 215 1.09 -5.77 23.57
C PRO A 215 1.73 -6.15 22.23
N ILE A 216 2.20 -5.15 21.50
CA ILE A 216 2.84 -5.27 20.19
C ILE A 216 3.96 -4.24 20.18
N ASN A 217 5.16 -4.69 20.58
CA ASN A 217 6.34 -3.85 20.64
C ASN A 217 7.06 -3.91 19.30
N LEU A 218 7.26 -2.75 18.68
CA LEU A 218 8.07 -2.59 17.49
C LEU A 218 9.48 -2.12 17.86
N ASP A 219 10.51 -2.82 17.37
CA ASP A 219 11.89 -2.37 17.45
C ASP A 219 12.69 -2.70 16.18
N PHE A 220 13.89 -2.10 16.06
CA PHE A 220 14.84 -2.40 14.99
C PHE A 220 16.02 -3.20 15.54
N VAL A 221 16.45 -4.18 14.78
CA VAL A 221 17.54 -5.09 15.16
C VAL A 221 18.53 -5.24 14.02
N THR A 222 19.76 -5.64 14.36
CA THR A 222 20.84 -5.80 13.39
C THR A 222 21.49 -7.17 13.49
N TYR A 223 21.72 -7.78 12.33
CA TYR A 223 22.62 -8.91 12.17
C TYR A 223 23.97 -8.41 11.68
N THR A 224 25.02 -9.11 12.12
CA THR A 224 26.38 -8.93 11.59
C THR A 224 26.78 -10.20 10.88
N SER A 225 27.46 -10.08 9.74
CA SER A 225 27.93 -11.25 9.01
C SER A 225 28.97 -12.04 9.81
N ARG A 226 28.97 -13.37 9.66
CA ARG A 226 30.04 -14.21 10.23
C ARG A 226 31.39 -13.88 9.58
N LYS A 227 32.48 -14.13 10.30
CA LYS A 227 33.85 -14.03 9.76
C LYS A 227 34.30 -15.43 9.32
N GLY A 228 34.97 -15.55 8.18
CA GLY A 228 35.51 -16.83 7.71
C GLY A 228 35.50 -16.94 6.19
N LYS A 229 35.63 -18.18 5.68
CA LYS A 229 35.59 -18.47 4.24
C LYS A 229 34.21 -18.21 3.64
N GLU A 230 33.17 -18.72 4.28
CA GLU A 230 31.81 -18.48 3.84
C GLU A 230 31.22 -17.31 4.63
N MET A 231 30.78 -16.25 3.95
CA MET A 231 30.21 -15.05 4.57
C MET A 231 28.88 -14.70 3.92
N SER A 232 28.10 -13.81 4.53
CA SER A 232 26.91 -13.26 3.87
C SER A 232 27.35 -12.52 2.61
N GLY A 233 26.57 -12.64 1.54
CA GLY A 233 26.69 -11.85 0.31
C GLY A 233 25.32 -11.71 -0.33
N ALA A 234 25.24 -11.47 -1.64
CA ALA A 234 23.95 -11.22 -2.31
C ALA A 234 22.93 -12.36 -2.15
N TYR A 235 23.38 -13.62 -2.08
CA TYR A 235 22.54 -14.82 -2.01
C TYR A 235 22.50 -15.43 -0.61
N LEU A 236 23.63 -15.48 0.07
CA LEU A 236 23.74 -16.15 1.36
C LEU A 236 23.43 -15.19 2.50
N PHE A 237 22.53 -15.60 3.41
CA PHE A 237 22.36 -14.98 4.72
C PHE A 237 23.06 -15.84 5.77
N LEU A 238 24.19 -15.36 6.29
CA LEU A 238 25.04 -16.11 7.22
C LEU A 238 25.41 -15.25 8.43
N PRO A 239 24.42 -14.98 9.30
CA PRO A 239 24.64 -14.12 10.45
C PRO A 239 25.55 -14.79 11.48
N ARG A 240 26.30 -13.98 12.23
CA ARG A 240 27.15 -14.44 13.33
C ARG A 240 26.37 -15.04 14.50
N GLY A 241 25.10 -14.68 14.66
CA GLY A 241 24.22 -15.12 15.74
C GLY A 241 22.86 -14.41 15.69
N GLU A 242 22.11 -14.43 16.80
CA GLU A 242 20.86 -13.68 16.92
C GLU A 242 21.07 -12.17 16.74
N ALA A 243 20.05 -11.48 16.22
CA ALA A 243 20.09 -10.05 16.03
C ALA A 243 20.20 -9.29 17.35
N LYS A 244 20.88 -8.16 17.34
CA LYS A 244 20.98 -7.23 18.47
C LYS A 244 20.09 -6.02 18.24
N SER A 245 19.33 -5.60 19.25
CA SER A 245 18.52 -4.38 19.16
C SER A 245 19.40 -3.15 18.91
N VAL A 246 18.92 -2.28 18.04
CA VAL A 246 19.53 -0.97 17.78
C VAL A 246 19.30 -0.11 19.03
N PRO A 247 20.35 0.43 19.67
CA PRO A 247 20.20 1.27 20.84
C PRO A 247 19.51 2.59 20.44
N VAL A 248 18.46 2.95 21.17
CA VAL A 248 17.71 4.20 20.96
C VAL A 248 17.64 4.97 22.26
N THR A 249 18.22 6.18 22.25
CA THR A 249 18.28 7.10 23.40
C THR A 249 17.79 8.47 22.95
N HIS A 250 16.63 8.90 23.46
CA HIS A 250 15.98 10.19 23.15
C HIS A 250 15.98 10.56 21.64
N PRO A 251 15.34 9.75 20.78
CA PRO A 251 15.24 10.09 19.37
C PRO A 251 14.33 11.32 19.18
N PRO A 252 14.55 12.16 18.15
CA PRO A 252 13.56 13.16 17.77
C PRO A 252 12.24 12.46 17.40
N VAL A 253 11.14 12.94 17.97
CA VAL A 253 9.80 12.40 17.71
C VAL A 253 8.87 13.51 17.27
N ILE A 254 8.17 13.30 16.16
CA ILE A 254 7.22 14.24 15.57
C ILE A 254 5.85 13.58 15.59
N ILE A 255 4.93 14.19 16.30
CA ILE A 255 3.53 13.75 16.38
C ILE A 255 2.70 14.73 15.57
N ILE A 256 2.02 14.20 14.56
CA ILE A 256 1.12 14.97 13.68
C ILE A 256 -0.28 14.41 13.89
N GLN A 257 -1.23 15.28 14.22
CA GLN A 257 -2.62 14.89 14.50
C GLN A 257 -3.58 15.72 13.65
N GLY A 258 -4.54 15.05 13.03
CA GLY A 258 -5.62 15.70 12.32
C GLY A 258 -6.84 14.78 12.14
N PRO A 259 -7.90 15.28 11.51
CA PRO A 259 -9.18 14.57 11.45
C PRO A 259 -9.17 13.34 10.54
N LEU A 260 -8.36 13.31 9.48
CA LEU A 260 -8.29 12.21 8.52
C LEU A 260 -7.13 11.26 8.79
N VAL A 261 -6.02 11.79 9.32
CA VAL A 261 -4.81 11.00 9.56
C VAL A 261 -4.03 11.55 10.73
N SER A 262 -3.48 10.64 11.53
CA SER A 262 -2.46 10.94 12.52
C SER A 262 -1.20 10.12 12.26
N MET A 263 -0.03 10.66 12.58
CA MET A 263 1.24 9.95 12.39
C MET A 263 2.25 10.27 13.49
N VAL A 264 3.11 9.30 13.76
CA VAL A 264 4.30 9.44 14.60
C VAL A 264 5.51 9.19 13.70
N ILE A 265 6.43 10.14 13.66
CA ILE A 265 7.72 10.01 12.96
C ILE A 265 8.82 9.97 14.02
N VAL A 266 9.69 8.97 13.94
CA VAL A 266 10.85 8.78 14.80
C VAL A 266 12.09 8.77 13.92
N GLU A 267 13.01 9.70 14.15
CA GLU A 267 14.28 9.75 13.43
C GLU A 267 15.37 8.99 14.20
N LEU A 268 15.83 7.88 13.64
CA LEU A 268 16.97 7.10 14.13
C LEU A 268 18.16 7.23 13.17
N PRO A 269 19.39 6.90 13.60
CA PRO A 269 20.58 7.05 12.75
C PRO A 269 20.53 6.31 11.40
N LEU A 270 19.84 5.17 11.32
CA LEU A 270 19.74 4.36 10.09
C LEU A 270 18.35 4.40 9.45
N VAL A 271 17.33 4.82 10.20
CA VAL A 271 15.92 4.72 9.78
C VAL A 271 15.11 5.93 10.23
N THR A 272 14.37 6.54 9.31
CA THR A 272 13.21 7.35 9.68
C THR A 272 11.99 6.44 9.69
N HIS A 273 11.48 6.15 10.89
CA HIS A 273 10.36 5.25 11.13
C HIS A 273 9.08 6.06 11.31
N THR A 274 8.05 5.75 10.54
CA THR A 274 6.76 6.42 10.60
C THR A 274 5.65 5.41 10.83
N VAL A 275 4.81 5.67 11.82
CA VAL A 275 3.54 4.97 12.05
C VAL A 275 2.40 5.91 11.70
N LEU A 276 1.48 5.48 10.85
CA LEU A 276 0.33 6.26 10.40
C LEU A 276 -0.96 5.52 10.75
N VAL A 277 -1.89 6.25 11.39
CA VAL A 277 -3.23 5.77 11.73
C VAL A 277 -4.22 6.51 10.85
N ASN A 278 -4.86 5.77 9.94
CA ASN A 278 -5.91 6.28 9.07
C ASN A 278 -7.23 6.40 9.85
N HIS A 279 -7.91 7.54 9.76
CA HIS A 279 -9.19 7.77 10.43
C HIS A 279 -10.39 7.57 9.49
N VAL A 280 -10.15 7.31 8.20
CA VAL A 280 -11.20 7.01 7.23
C VAL A 280 -11.78 5.63 7.51
N ALA A 281 -13.08 5.59 7.80
CA ALA A 281 -13.81 4.34 8.01
C ALA A 281 -14.13 3.66 6.67
N ASP A 282 -13.47 2.53 6.39
CA ASP A 282 -13.78 1.56 5.33
C ASP A 282 -13.02 0.25 5.64
N SER A 283 -12.66 -0.53 4.63
CA SER A 283 -12.01 -1.84 4.73
C SER A 283 -10.67 -1.86 5.46
N ASP A 284 -9.99 -0.71 5.53
CA ASP A 284 -8.63 -0.55 6.04
C ASP A 284 -8.57 0.10 7.43
N ASP A 285 -9.72 0.26 8.08
CA ASP A 285 -9.84 0.93 9.39
C ASP A 285 -9.17 0.16 10.55
N LEU A 286 -8.81 -1.11 10.33
CA LEU A 286 -7.96 -1.93 11.23
C LEU A 286 -6.46 -1.84 10.91
N GLY A 287 -6.11 -1.31 9.74
CA GLY A 287 -4.73 -1.24 9.26
C GLY A 287 -3.95 -0.11 9.90
N ILE A 288 -2.73 -0.42 10.36
CA ILE A 288 -1.75 0.57 10.79
C ILE A 288 -0.62 0.60 9.77
N ASP A 289 -0.45 1.74 9.11
CA ASP A 289 0.58 1.91 8.10
C ASP A 289 1.93 2.19 8.75
N ILE A 290 2.97 1.50 8.26
CA ILE A 290 4.35 1.69 8.67
C ILE A 290 5.17 2.06 7.44
N GLN A 291 5.96 3.12 7.57
CA GLN A 291 6.92 3.53 6.56
C GLN A 291 8.30 3.59 7.21
N ASN A 292 9.25 2.86 6.65
CA ASN A 292 10.64 2.92 7.09
C ASN A 292 11.48 3.43 5.92
N LEU A 293 12.00 4.64 6.05
CA LEU A 293 13.03 5.14 5.16
C LEU A 293 14.39 4.76 5.73
N LEU A 294 15.06 3.81 5.09
CA LEU A 294 16.30 3.24 5.58
C LEU A 294 17.49 3.72 4.75
N ASP A 295 18.57 4.13 5.41
CA ASP A 295 19.87 4.44 4.80
C ASP A 295 21.00 3.71 5.52
N ILE A 296 21.47 2.60 4.94
CA ILE A 296 22.53 1.78 5.52
C ILE A 296 23.89 1.95 4.82
N ARG A 297 24.05 2.97 3.95
CA ARG A 297 25.26 3.16 3.13
C ARG A 297 26.56 3.29 3.94
N GLN A 298 26.45 3.79 5.17
CA GLN A 298 27.58 3.99 6.09
C GLN A 298 27.83 2.79 7.01
N THR A 299 27.08 1.70 6.85
CA THR A 299 27.26 0.48 7.65
C THR A 299 28.30 -0.45 7.01
N VAL A 300 28.75 -1.45 7.77
CA VAL A 300 29.73 -2.44 7.31
C VAL A 300 29.24 -3.82 7.75
N ASN A 301 28.94 -4.69 6.79
CA ASN A 301 28.50 -6.07 7.05
C ASN A 301 27.31 -6.16 8.01
N THR A 302 26.32 -5.29 7.76
CA THR A 302 25.14 -5.10 8.59
C THR A 302 23.89 -5.44 7.79
N GLU A 303 22.99 -6.19 8.41
CA GLU A 303 21.65 -6.47 7.88
C GLU A 303 20.65 -5.97 8.93
N VAL A 304 19.75 -5.06 8.54
CA VAL A 304 18.79 -4.42 9.45
C VAL A 304 17.44 -5.10 9.32
N ALA A 305 16.77 -5.39 10.43
CA ALA A 305 15.43 -5.95 10.45
C ALA A 305 14.50 -5.13 11.34
N MET A 306 13.22 -5.08 10.98
CA MET A 306 12.13 -4.63 11.85
C MET A 306 11.57 -5.85 12.57
N ARG A 307 11.40 -5.77 13.88
CA ARG A 307 10.87 -6.85 14.73
C ARG A 307 9.61 -6.39 15.45
N LEU A 308 8.60 -7.25 15.44
CA LEU A 308 7.37 -7.13 16.20
C LEU A 308 7.38 -8.20 17.29
N THR A 309 7.18 -7.82 18.54
CA THR A 309 7.09 -8.76 19.68
C THR A 309 5.75 -8.63 20.38
N THR A 310 5.05 -9.76 20.52
CA THR A 310 3.68 -9.84 21.02
C THR A 310 3.50 -10.89 22.11
N ASN A 311 2.30 -10.96 22.69
CA ASN A 311 1.88 -12.06 23.56
C ASN A 311 1.06 -13.15 22.83
N ILE A 312 1.09 -13.21 21.50
CA ILE A 312 0.38 -14.23 20.73
C ILE A 312 1.10 -15.57 20.89
N GLU A 313 0.38 -16.60 21.32
CA GLU A 313 0.92 -17.92 21.63
C GLU A 313 0.95 -18.85 20.40
N ASN A 314 1.64 -18.44 19.34
CA ASN A 314 1.73 -19.19 18.07
C ASN A 314 2.68 -20.40 18.11
N GLN A 315 3.24 -20.73 19.28
CA GLN A 315 4.24 -21.79 19.46
C GLN A 315 5.41 -21.63 18.46
N ASP A 316 5.63 -22.62 17.59
CA ASP A 316 6.63 -22.61 16.53
C ASP A 316 6.01 -22.45 15.13
N VAL A 317 4.74 -22.07 15.02
CA VAL A 317 4.00 -21.99 13.76
C VAL A 317 3.81 -20.54 13.31
N PHE A 318 4.02 -20.27 12.03
CA PHE A 318 3.69 -18.98 11.41
C PHE A 318 3.33 -19.21 9.94
N TYR A 319 2.85 -18.18 9.25
CA TYR A 319 2.45 -18.30 7.86
C TYR A 319 3.12 -17.21 7.02
N THR A 320 3.51 -17.57 5.80
CA THR A 320 4.07 -16.63 4.81
C THR A 320 3.36 -16.86 3.49
N ASP A 321 3.21 -15.83 2.69
CA ASP A 321 2.66 -16.00 1.34
C ASP A 321 3.67 -16.63 0.37
N LEU A 322 3.14 -17.21 -0.71
CA LEU A 322 3.88 -17.61 -1.91
C LEU A 322 3.36 -16.78 -3.07
N ASN A 323 4.18 -15.84 -3.53
CA ASN A 323 3.95 -14.97 -4.69
C ASN A 323 2.63 -14.17 -4.64
N GLY A 324 2.13 -13.82 -3.45
CA GLY A 324 0.81 -13.20 -3.28
C GLY A 324 -0.39 -14.11 -3.63
N TYR A 325 -0.14 -15.40 -3.90
CA TYR A 325 -1.17 -16.34 -4.33
C TYR A 325 -1.73 -17.18 -3.19
N GLN A 326 -0.90 -17.74 -2.32
CA GLN A 326 -1.40 -18.60 -1.24
C GLN A 326 -0.60 -18.40 0.04
N MET A 327 -1.21 -18.64 1.19
CA MET A 327 -0.49 -18.67 2.47
C MET A 327 -0.09 -20.10 2.79
N ILE A 328 1.17 -20.30 3.13
CA ILE A 328 1.71 -21.61 3.52
C ILE A 328 2.16 -21.59 4.98
N LYS A 329 1.84 -22.67 5.69
CA LYS A 329 2.26 -22.92 7.06
C LYS A 329 3.76 -23.17 7.12
N ARG A 330 4.43 -22.43 7.99
CA ARG A 330 5.85 -22.55 8.33
C ARG A 330 5.97 -23.02 9.76
N LYS A 331 7.07 -23.72 10.03
CA LYS A 331 7.43 -24.17 11.37
C LYS A 331 8.87 -23.75 11.66
N TYR A 332 9.09 -23.09 12.80
CA TYR A 332 10.42 -22.87 13.31
C TYR A 332 11.05 -24.21 13.70
N LEU A 333 12.25 -24.48 13.20
CA LEU A 333 12.97 -25.71 13.41
C LEU A 333 14.29 -25.41 14.11
N LYS A 334 14.38 -25.76 15.39
CA LYS A 334 15.63 -25.64 16.17
C LYS A 334 16.78 -26.48 15.60
N LYS A 335 16.46 -27.56 14.87
CA LYS A 335 17.45 -28.50 14.29
C LYS A 335 18.20 -27.95 13.07
N ILE A 336 17.75 -26.85 12.47
CA ILE A 336 18.40 -26.19 11.34
C ILE A 336 18.97 -24.84 11.79
N PRO A 337 19.99 -24.28 11.12
CA PRO A 337 20.57 -23.01 11.52
C PRO A 337 19.57 -21.85 11.38
N LEU A 338 19.87 -20.71 12.03
CA LEU A 338 18.99 -19.53 12.07
C LEU A 338 18.52 -19.11 10.68
N GLN A 339 19.43 -18.98 9.72
CA GLN A 339 19.10 -18.59 8.34
C GLN A 339 18.19 -19.59 7.61
N GLY A 340 18.18 -20.86 8.03
CA GLY A 340 17.26 -21.87 7.49
C GLY A 340 15.80 -21.66 7.92
N ASN A 341 15.55 -20.77 8.88
CA ASN A 341 14.21 -20.40 9.35
C ASN A 341 13.72 -19.07 8.77
N PHE A 342 14.49 -18.44 7.86
CA PHE A 342 14.03 -17.30 7.08
C PHE A 342 13.34 -17.76 5.80
N TYR A 343 12.21 -17.16 5.50
CA TYR A 343 11.40 -17.47 4.32
C TYR A 343 11.10 -16.19 3.53
N PRO A 344 10.85 -16.30 2.22
CA PRO A 344 10.29 -15.18 1.46
C PRO A 344 8.95 -14.75 2.05
N MET A 345 8.76 -13.43 2.15
CA MET A 345 7.49 -12.77 2.36
C MET A 345 7.28 -11.78 1.21
N PRO A 346 6.74 -12.25 0.07
CA PRO A 346 6.44 -11.37 -1.04
C PRO A 346 5.46 -10.25 -0.70
N SER A 347 4.45 -10.53 0.14
CA SER A 347 3.42 -9.56 0.47
C SER A 347 2.76 -9.72 1.85
N ALA A 348 2.79 -10.90 2.48
CA ALA A 348 2.10 -11.12 3.75
C ALA A 348 2.74 -12.23 4.61
N ALA A 349 2.76 -12.01 5.92
CA ALA A 349 3.03 -13.01 6.93
C ALA A 349 2.09 -12.82 8.13
N PHE A 350 1.77 -13.89 8.86
CA PHE A 350 1.02 -13.76 10.10
C PHE A 350 1.39 -14.82 11.15
N ILE A 351 1.15 -14.47 12.41
CA ILE A 351 1.13 -15.37 13.56
C ILE A 351 -0.25 -15.31 14.21
N GLU A 352 -0.67 -16.41 14.81
CA GLU A 352 -1.98 -16.50 15.44
C GLU A 352 -1.99 -17.50 16.59
N ASP A 353 -2.93 -17.28 17.52
CA ASP A 353 -3.31 -18.22 18.56
C ASP A 353 -4.82 -18.51 18.48
N THR A 354 -5.39 -19.10 19.52
CA THR A 354 -6.82 -19.45 19.56
C THR A 354 -7.76 -18.24 19.56
N GLY A 355 -7.28 -17.05 19.92
CA GLY A 355 -8.10 -15.85 20.09
C GLY A 355 -7.76 -14.71 19.15
N ARG A 356 -6.51 -14.60 18.67
CA ARG A 356 -6.02 -13.41 17.96
C ARG A 356 -5.04 -13.77 16.83
N ARG A 357 -4.99 -12.90 15.82
CA ARG A 357 -4.01 -12.93 14.72
C ARG A 357 -3.35 -11.58 14.56
N LEU A 358 -2.03 -11.60 14.37
CA LEU A 358 -1.26 -10.44 13.93
C LEU A 358 -0.74 -10.71 12.52
N SER A 359 -1.21 -9.90 11.57
CA SER A 359 -0.77 -9.94 10.17
C SER A 359 0.18 -8.77 9.90
N LEU A 360 1.32 -9.08 9.27
CA LEU A 360 2.25 -8.12 8.70
C LEU A 360 2.14 -8.19 7.18
N LEU A 361 1.69 -7.11 6.57
CA LEU A 361 1.55 -6.94 5.12
C LEU A 361 2.68 -6.06 4.60
N SER A 362 3.10 -6.29 3.36
CA SER A 362 4.21 -5.56 2.75
C SER A 362 3.93 -5.20 1.30
N ALA A 363 4.36 -4.00 0.93
CA ALA A 363 4.35 -3.50 -0.44
C ALA A 363 5.48 -4.09 -1.30
N GLN A 364 6.49 -4.70 -0.67
CA GLN A 364 7.70 -5.19 -1.30
C GLN A 364 8.07 -6.58 -0.76
N SER A 365 8.76 -7.37 -1.59
CA SER A 365 9.20 -8.71 -1.18
C SER A 365 10.45 -8.65 -0.32
N LEU A 366 10.39 -9.26 0.87
CA LEU A 366 11.47 -9.27 1.86
C LEU A 366 11.62 -10.65 2.52
N GLY A 367 12.69 -10.85 3.27
CA GLY A 367 12.87 -12.06 4.09
C GLY A 367 12.22 -11.90 5.45
N VAL A 368 11.44 -12.89 5.90
CA VAL A 368 10.76 -12.90 7.20
C VAL A 368 11.10 -14.16 8.00
N ALA A 369 11.10 -14.06 9.32
CA ALA A 369 11.19 -15.20 10.22
C ALA A 369 10.37 -14.98 11.50
N CYS A 370 9.91 -16.07 12.10
CA CYS A 370 9.40 -16.09 13.47
C CYS A 370 10.35 -16.95 14.32
N LEU A 371 11.43 -16.34 14.80
CA LEU A 371 12.51 -17.05 15.50
C LEU A 371 12.18 -17.42 16.95
N LYS A 372 11.16 -16.76 17.53
CA LYS A 372 10.64 -17.00 18.88
C LYS A 372 9.11 -16.90 18.84
N PRO A 373 8.38 -17.60 19.74
CA PRO A 373 6.95 -17.40 19.89
C PRO A 373 6.60 -15.92 20.11
N GLY A 374 5.50 -15.48 19.51
CA GLY A 374 5.02 -14.10 19.57
C GLY A 374 5.80 -13.10 18.71
N GLN A 375 6.82 -13.52 17.96
CA GLN A 375 7.70 -12.61 17.20
C GLN A 375 7.57 -12.78 15.68
N ILE A 376 7.50 -11.64 14.98
CA ILE A 376 7.71 -11.54 13.52
C ILE A 376 8.90 -10.62 13.29
N GLU A 377 9.85 -11.05 12.48
CA GLU A 377 11.02 -10.26 12.10
C GLU A 377 11.18 -10.23 10.59
N VAL A 378 11.29 -9.03 10.00
CA VAL A 378 11.42 -8.81 8.56
C VAL A 378 12.66 -7.99 8.23
N ILE A 379 13.52 -8.53 7.38
CA ILE A 379 14.73 -7.84 6.88
C ILE A 379 14.29 -6.59 6.10
N GLN A 380 14.93 -5.45 6.35
CA GLN A 380 14.66 -4.18 5.67
C GLN A 380 15.66 -3.95 4.53
N ASP A 381 16.96 -4.06 4.81
CA ASP A 381 18.05 -3.97 3.82
C ASP A 381 19.33 -4.62 4.39
N ARG A 382 20.31 -4.88 3.52
CA ARG A 382 21.59 -5.49 3.86
C ARG A 382 22.75 -4.86 3.08
N ARG A 383 23.86 -4.59 3.77
CA ARG A 383 25.10 -4.07 3.20
C ARG A 383 26.27 -4.99 3.54
N LEU A 384 26.92 -5.52 2.51
CA LEU A 384 27.87 -6.61 2.61
C LEU A 384 29.10 -6.31 1.76
N ASN A 385 30.28 -6.33 2.36
CA ASN A 385 31.52 -5.85 1.72
C ASN A 385 32.28 -6.95 0.96
N GLN A 386 31.71 -8.15 0.86
CA GLN A 386 32.32 -9.32 0.28
C GLN A 386 31.34 -10.08 -0.62
N ASP A 387 31.89 -10.80 -1.61
CA ASP A 387 31.17 -11.82 -2.35
C ASP A 387 30.93 -13.06 -1.46
N ASP A 388 29.88 -13.82 -1.77
CA ASP A 388 29.53 -15.07 -1.07
C ASP A 388 29.86 -16.34 -1.86
N GLU A 389 30.75 -16.22 -2.85
CA GLU A 389 31.27 -17.32 -3.67
C GLU A 389 30.14 -18.06 -4.40
N ARG A 390 29.17 -17.31 -4.92
CA ARG A 390 28.09 -17.82 -5.79
C ARG A 390 28.18 -17.33 -7.24
N GLY A 391 29.28 -16.65 -7.57
CA GLY A 391 29.62 -16.26 -8.95
C GLY A 391 29.28 -14.82 -9.33
N LEU A 392 28.80 -13.99 -8.39
CA LEU A 392 28.53 -12.57 -8.65
C LEU A 392 29.82 -11.73 -8.69
N GLY A 393 30.82 -12.08 -7.87
CA GLY A 393 32.13 -11.44 -7.87
C GLY A 393 32.16 -10.07 -7.18
N GLN A 394 31.14 -9.74 -6.37
CA GLN A 394 31.06 -8.51 -5.58
C GLN A 394 30.15 -8.68 -4.36
N GLY A 395 30.36 -7.83 -3.36
CA GLY A 395 29.41 -7.66 -2.27
C GLY A 395 28.23 -6.74 -2.65
N VAL A 396 27.33 -6.53 -1.69
CA VAL A 396 26.18 -5.63 -1.82
C VAL A 396 26.55 -4.28 -1.19
N MET A 397 27.03 -3.34 -2.00
CA MET A 397 27.51 -2.03 -1.54
C MET A 397 26.89 -0.83 -2.27
N ASP A 398 25.94 -1.09 -3.16
CA ASP A 398 25.23 -0.13 -4.00
C ASP A 398 23.88 0.32 -3.39
N ASN A 399 23.72 0.15 -2.07
CA ASN A 399 22.52 0.57 -1.34
C ASN A 399 22.19 2.04 -1.62
N ILE A 400 20.90 2.33 -1.75
CA ILE A 400 20.34 3.69 -1.79
C ILE A 400 19.32 3.83 -0.66
N PRO A 401 19.04 5.07 -0.18
CA PRO A 401 17.94 5.30 0.74
C PRO A 401 16.64 4.69 0.19
N THR A 402 16.07 3.75 0.94
CA THR A 402 14.96 2.92 0.46
C THR A 402 13.78 3.06 1.40
N LEU A 403 12.61 3.38 0.84
CA LEU A 403 11.35 3.44 1.56
C LEU A 403 10.66 2.09 1.47
N THR A 404 10.54 1.39 2.59
CA THR A 404 9.75 0.17 2.72
C THR A 404 8.42 0.48 3.38
N LEU A 405 7.33 -0.05 2.82
CA LEU A 405 5.98 0.14 3.35
C LEU A 405 5.44 -1.18 3.88
N PHE A 406 4.78 -1.10 5.04
CA PHE A 406 4.10 -2.22 5.66
C PHE A 406 2.74 -1.78 6.18
N ARG A 407 1.89 -2.76 6.43
CA ARG A 407 0.66 -2.57 7.20
C ARG A 407 0.53 -3.67 8.23
N ILE A 408 0.23 -3.29 9.47
CA ILE A 408 -0.08 -4.21 10.55
C ILE A 408 -1.60 -4.30 10.71
N VAL A 409 -2.12 -5.52 10.81
CA VAL A 409 -3.54 -5.77 11.12
C VAL A 409 -3.61 -6.72 12.31
N LEU A 410 -4.27 -6.28 13.39
CA LEU A 410 -4.59 -7.10 14.55
C LEU A 410 -6.06 -7.48 14.48
N GLU A 411 -6.35 -8.78 14.55
CA GLU A 411 -7.70 -9.30 14.43
C GLU A 411 -8.05 -10.23 15.59
N THR A 412 -9.30 -10.15 16.03
CA THR A 412 -9.88 -11.06 17.02
C THR A 412 -10.61 -12.19 16.29
N ARG A 413 -10.28 -13.43 16.66
CA ARG A 413 -10.92 -14.64 16.14
C ARG A 413 -12.30 -14.81 16.78
N GLN A 414 -13.28 -15.25 16.01
CA GLN A 414 -14.62 -15.56 16.50
C GLN A 414 -14.60 -16.76 17.46
N THR A 415 -15.40 -16.68 18.52
CA THR A 415 -15.62 -17.80 19.45
C THR A 415 -16.39 -18.93 18.75
N ASP A 416 -16.03 -20.18 19.00
CA ASP A 416 -16.71 -21.38 18.48
C ASP A 416 -16.75 -21.53 16.95
N CYS A 417 -15.72 -21.04 16.26
CA CYS A 417 -15.60 -21.26 14.81
C CYS A 417 -15.38 -22.74 14.47
N LYS A 418 -16.43 -23.39 13.91
CA LYS A 418 -16.41 -24.81 13.51
C LYS A 418 -15.77 -25.06 12.14
N GLU A 419 -15.57 -24.02 11.35
CA GLU A 419 -15.02 -24.09 9.99
C GLU A 419 -13.51 -23.78 9.94
N ALA A 420 -12.83 -23.85 11.09
CA ALA A 420 -11.39 -23.67 11.15
C ALA A 420 -10.68 -24.72 10.26
N PRO A 421 -9.61 -24.33 9.54
CA PRO A 421 -8.79 -25.30 8.83
C PRO A 421 -8.29 -26.38 9.78
N GLU A 422 -8.27 -27.63 9.30
CA GLU A 422 -7.72 -28.77 10.05
C GLU A 422 -6.32 -28.42 10.59
N PRO A 423 -5.98 -28.74 11.86
CA PRO A 423 -4.69 -28.36 12.45
C PRO A 423 -3.46 -28.84 11.66
N LEU A 424 -3.59 -29.93 10.91
CA LEU A 424 -2.53 -30.50 10.07
C LEU A 424 -2.53 -29.94 8.64
N HIS A 425 -3.48 -29.08 8.28
CA HIS A 425 -3.55 -28.49 6.95
C HIS A 425 -2.30 -27.63 6.67
N PRO A 426 -1.65 -27.78 5.50
CA PRO A 426 -0.41 -27.08 5.20
C PRO A 426 -0.60 -25.62 4.75
N ALA A 427 -1.83 -25.22 4.40
CA ALA A 427 -2.14 -23.85 4.01
C ALA A 427 -2.83 -23.08 5.13
N GLY A 428 -2.61 -21.77 5.15
CA GLY A 428 -3.43 -20.80 5.89
C GLY A 428 -4.29 -19.98 4.92
N PHE A 429 -5.16 -19.13 5.47
CA PHE A 429 -5.95 -18.18 4.69
C PHE A 429 -5.96 -16.83 5.39
N LEU A 430 -5.85 -15.74 4.63
CA LEU A 430 -6.04 -14.40 5.17
C LEU A 430 -7.52 -14.23 5.54
N SER A 431 -7.82 -13.34 6.49
CA SER A 431 -9.19 -12.86 6.66
C SER A 431 -9.57 -11.94 5.49
N ALA A 432 -10.87 -11.69 5.35
CA ALA A 432 -11.38 -10.70 4.40
C ALA A 432 -10.81 -9.29 4.65
N HIS A 433 -10.71 -8.87 5.92
CA HIS A 433 -10.13 -7.57 6.30
C HIS A 433 -8.65 -7.47 5.96
N THR A 434 -7.85 -8.47 6.33
CA THR A 434 -6.42 -8.50 6.03
C THR A 434 -6.17 -8.53 4.52
N HIS A 435 -6.99 -9.23 3.74
CA HIS A 435 -6.87 -9.23 2.29
C HIS A 435 -7.17 -7.86 1.68
N LEU A 436 -8.24 -7.17 2.11
CA LEU A 436 -8.55 -5.82 1.65
C LEU A 436 -7.43 -4.83 1.98
N SER A 437 -6.92 -4.91 3.21
CA SER A 437 -5.77 -4.13 3.67
C SER A 437 -4.50 -4.38 2.84
N LEU A 438 -4.35 -5.59 2.30
CA LEU A 438 -3.26 -5.94 1.40
C LEU A 438 -3.48 -5.33 0.01
N GLU A 439 -4.69 -5.46 -0.54
CA GLU A 439 -5.02 -4.94 -1.87
C GLU A 439 -4.91 -3.42 -1.96
N SER A 440 -5.28 -2.67 -0.93
CA SER A 440 -5.03 -1.23 -0.91
C SER A 440 -3.55 -0.87 -0.77
N LEU A 441 -2.72 -1.74 -0.18
CA LEU A 441 -1.26 -1.55 -0.11
C LEU A 441 -0.56 -1.88 -1.45
N THR A 442 -1.00 -2.93 -2.14
CA THR A 442 -0.38 -3.42 -3.38
C THR A 442 -1.00 -2.85 -4.66
N SER A 443 -2.28 -2.49 -4.59
CA SER A 443 -3.10 -1.99 -5.69
C SER A 443 -3.87 -0.70 -5.27
N PRO A 444 -3.19 0.35 -4.79
CA PRO A 444 -3.82 1.57 -4.26
C PRO A 444 -4.60 2.35 -5.32
N ILE A 445 -5.42 3.32 -4.91
CA ILE A 445 -6.01 4.29 -5.85
C ILE A 445 -4.88 5.12 -6.45
N LEU A 446 -4.83 5.17 -7.78
CA LEU A 446 -3.71 5.76 -8.50
C LEU A 446 -4.02 7.20 -8.92
N PRO A 447 -3.25 8.21 -8.48
CA PRO A 447 -3.26 9.52 -9.13
C PRO A 447 -2.55 9.41 -10.49
N ILE A 448 -3.31 9.59 -11.57
CA ILE A 448 -2.82 9.43 -12.96
C ILE A 448 -2.22 10.72 -13.47
N THR A 449 -2.99 11.82 -13.43
CA THR A 449 -2.59 13.10 -14.01
C THR A 449 -3.19 14.28 -13.26
N THR A 450 -2.63 15.46 -13.51
CA THR A 450 -3.16 16.75 -13.06
C THR A 450 -3.58 17.57 -14.27
N ILE A 451 -4.82 18.06 -14.30
CA ILE A 451 -5.31 18.90 -15.40
C ILE A 451 -5.41 20.34 -14.91
N GLU A 452 -4.81 21.26 -15.66
CA GLU A 452 -4.74 22.69 -15.29
C GLU A 452 -5.96 23.51 -15.70
N THR A 453 -6.94 22.90 -16.38
CA THR A 453 -8.13 23.60 -16.91
C THR A 453 -9.44 22.94 -16.49
N ALA A 454 -10.35 23.74 -15.94
CA ALA A 454 -11.64 23.37 -15.36
C ALA A 454 -12.63 22.66 -16.32
N SER A 455 -12.46 22.80 -17.64
CA SER A 455 -13.46 22.37 -18.65
C SER A 455 -13.49 20.86 -18.95
N LYS A 456 -12.72 20.03 -18.23
CA LYS A 456 -12.64 18.57 -18.44
C LYS A 456 -12.71 17.75 -17.15
N ALA A 457 -13.19 18.32 -16.05
CA ALA A 457 -13.43 17.56 -14.83
C ALA A 457 -14.68 16.69 -15.01
N GLY A 458 -14.54 15.37 -14.87
CA GLY A 458 -15.62 14.42 -15.08
C GLY A 458 -15.33 13.09 -14.42
N GLU A 459 -16.14 12.09 -14.76
CA GLU A 459 -15.96 10.71 -14.31
C GLU A 459 -16.33 9.72 -15.40
N TYR A 460 -15.68 8.57 -15.36
CA TYR A 460 -16.01 7.38 -16.13
C TYR A 460 -16.19 6.22 -15.16
N THR A 461 -17.39 5.64 -15.16
CA THR A 461 -17.79 4.55 -14.27
C THR A 461 -18.26 3.38 -15.13
N PRO A 462 -17.40 2.39 -15.42
CA PRO A 462 -17.72 1.32 -16.37
C PRO A 462 -18.71 0.29 -15.81
N LEU A 463 -18.82 0.19 -14.49
CA LEU A 463 -19.62 -0.81 -13.80
C LEU A 463 -20.50 -0.13 -12.75
N GLU A 464 -21.77 -0.51 -12.69
CA GLU A 464 -22.68 -0.07 -11.61
C GLU A 464 -22.29 -0.65 -10.26
N SER A 465 -21.81 -1.91 -10.25
CA SER A 465 -21.35 -2.61 -9.07
C SER A 465 -20.29 -3.66 -9.42
N GLY A 466 -19.52 -4.06 -8.41
CA GLY A 466 -18.47 -5.07 -8.51
C GLY A 466 -18.96 -6.47 -8.13
N PRO A 467 -18.16 -7.52 -8.39
CA PRO A 467 -18.45 -8.83 -7.81
C PRO A 467 -18.21 -8.80 -6.30
N GLY A 468 -18.57 -9.88 -5.61
CA GLY A 468 -18.26 -10.06 -4.19
C GLY A 468 -16.76 -10.12 -3.91
N LEU A 469 -16.40 -9.95 -2.64
CA LEU A 469 -15.01 -9.79 -2.19
C LEU A 469 -14.09 -10.97 -2.53
N ASP A 470 -14.66 -12.14 -2.72
CA ASP A 470 -13.95 -13.35 -3.08
C ASP A 470 -13.57 -13.43 -4.57
N VAL A 471 -13.89 -12.42 -5.39
CA VAL A 471 -13.54 -12.39 -6.82
C VAL A 471 -12.56 -11.25 -7.08
N HIS A 472 -11.40 -11.61 -7.62
CA HIS A 472 -10.35 -10.67 -7.97
C HIS A 472 -10.05 -10.74 -9.48
N VAL A 473 -10.08 -9.58 -10.12
CA VAL A 473 -9.69 -9.43 -11.53
C VAL A 473 -8.17 -9.28 -11.59
N VAL A 474 -7.49 -10.37 -11.94
CA VAL A 474 -6.02 -10.42 -11.98
C VAL A 474 -5.48 -9.68 -13.21
N SER A 475 -6.18 -9.79 -14.34
CA SER A 475 -5.77 -9.17 -15.59
C SER A 475 -6.98 -8.88 -16.47
N LEU A 476 -6.98 -7.71 -17.08
CA LEU A 476 -7.89 -7.30 -18.14
C LEU A 476 -7.04 -6.70 -19.27
N THR A 477 -6.98 -7.38 -20.42
CA THR A 477 -6.01 -7.06 -21.48
C THR A 477 -6.69 -7.06 -22.84
N THR A 478 -6.45 -6.04 -23.66
CA THR A 478 -6.84 -6.04 -25.08
C THR A 478 -5.94 -6.99 -25.87
N LEU A 479 -6.53 -7.95 -26.57
CA LEU A 479 -5.84 -8.95 -27.38
C LEU A 479 -5.90 -8.57 -28.86
N HIS A 480 -4.76 -8.73 -29.55
CA HIS A 480 -4.68 -8.56 -30.99
C HIS A 480 -4.65 -9.95 -31.63
N VAL A 481 -5.82 -10.43 -32.06
CA VAL A 481 -5.97 -11.73 -32.71
C VAL A 481 -6.11 -11.50 -34.22
N LYS A 482 -5.30 -12.17 -35.02
CA LYS A 482 -5.31 -12.00 -36.49
C LYS A 482 -6.69 -12.34 -37.05
N GLY A 483 -7.35 -11.35 -37.66
CA GLY A 483 -8.69 -11.50 -38.23
C GLY A 483 -9.83 -11.09 -37.29
N GLU A 484 -9.54 -10.67 -36.07
CA GLU A 484 -10.53 -10.10 -35.14
C GLU A 484 -10.13 -8.68 -34.78
N GLN A 485 -11.09 -7.74 -34.82
CA GLN A 485 -10.78 -6.33 -34.60
C GLN A 485 -10.67 -5.97 -33.11
N HIS A 486 -11.50 -6.56 -32.24
CA HIS A 486 -11.53 -6.23 -30.81
C HIS A 486 -11.78 -7.47 -29.96
N ALA A 487 -10.76 -7.90 -29.24
CA ALA A 487 -10.84 -9.00 -28.29
C ALA A 487 -10.28 -8.60 -26.94
N THR A 488 -10.87 -9.12 -25.87
CA THR A 488 -10.47 -8.85 -24.49
C THR A 488 -10.19 -10.16 -23.76
N GLY A 489 -8.98 -10.27 -23.23
CA GLY A 489 -8.58 -11.33 -22.32
C GLY A 489 -8.85 -10.91 -20.88
N LEU A 490 -9.47 -11.79 -20.12
CA LEU A 490 -9.76 -11.60 -18.71
C LEU A 490 -9.21 -12.78 -17.91
N VAL A 491 -8.52 -12.51 -16.81
CA VAL A 491 -8.14 -13.53 -15.81
C VAL A 491 -8.84 -13.21 -14.50
N LEU A 492 -9.67 -14.15 -14.04
CA LEU A 492 -10.33 -14.10 -12.75
C LEU A 492 -9.66 -15.06 -11.77
N ARG A 493 -9.62 -14.62 -10.52
CA ARG A 493 -9.25 -15.45 -9.38
C ARG A 493 -10.41 -15.48 -8.40
N ARG A 494 -10.78 -16.68 -7.93
CA ARG A 494 -11.62 -16.80 -6.74
C ARG A 494 -10.76 -17.02 -5.52
N LEU A 495 -10.94 -16.19 -4.51
CA LEU A 495 -10.21 -16.17 -3.27
C LEU A 495 -10.86 -17.12 -2.25
N ARG A 496 -10.10 -17.42 -1.19
CA ARG A 496 -10.60 -18.09 0.00
C ARG A 496 -10.15 -17.30 1.22
N PHE A 497 -11.09 -17.01 2.10
CA PHE A 497 -10.81 -16.35 3.37
C PHE A 497 -10.94 -17.33 4.52
N ASP A 498 -10.28 -17.01 5.63
CA ASP A 498 -10.49 -17.71 6.90
C ASP A 498 -11.87 -17.33 7.46
N PRO A 499 -12.80 -18.30 7.58
CA PRO A 499 -14.17 -18.03 8.03
C PRO A 499 -14.25 -17.68 9.52
N CYS A 500 -13.18 -17.90 10.29
CA CYS A 500 -13.15 -17.61 11.73
C CYS A 500 -12.91 -16.13 12.05
N TYR A 501 -12.81 -15.27 11.04
CA TYR A 501 -12.66 -13.84 11.19
C TYR A 501 -13.88 -13.12 10.58
N PRO A 502 -14.35 -12.03 11.20
CA PRO A 502 -15.49 -11.28 10.68
C PRO A 502 -15.26 -10.77 9.26
N VAL A 503 -16.32 -10.82 8.45
CA VAL A 503 -16.37 -10.14 7.16
C VAL A 503 -16.55 -8.63 7.41
N PRO A 504 -15.83 -7.75 6.68
CA PRO A 504 -16.04 -6.31 6.75
C PRO A 504 -17.50 -5.92 6.54
N ARG A 505 -17.96 -4.88 7.26
CA ARG A 505 -19.33 -4.36 7.14
C ARG A 505 -19.60 -3.95 5.69
N HIS A 506 -20.83 -4.20 5.23
CA HIS A 506 -21.30 -3.87 3.87
C HIS A 506 -20.56 -4.57 2.73
N ARG A 507 -19.79 -5.64 3.02
CA ARG A 507 -19.20 -6.51 2.00
C ARG A 507 -19.86 -7.89 2.02
N SER A 508 -20.00 -8.49 0.85
CA SER A 508 -20.51 -9.85 0.67
C SER A 508 -19.59 -10.64 -0.25
N PHE A 509 -19.75 -11.96 -0.22
CA PHE A 509 -19.13 -12.87 -1.19
C PHE A 509 -20.06 -13.08 -2.38
N SER A 510 -19.47 -13.42 -3.53
CA SER A 510 -20.20 -13.80 -4.74
C SER A 510 -20.89 -15.15 -4.54
N GLY A 511 -21.97 -15.38 -5.30
CA GLY A 511 -22.56 -16.71 -5.45
C GLY A 511 -21.64 -17.67 -6.21
N ASP A 512 -22.06 -18.91 -6.41
CA ASP A 512 -21.27 -19.92 -7.13
C ASP A 512 -20.99 -19.51 -8.58
N GLU A 513 -21.98 -18.86 -9.21
CA GLU A 513 -21.89 -18.25 -10.52
C GLU A 513 -21.59 -16.75 -10.38
N ILE A 514 -20.63 -16.28 -11.18
CA ILE A 514 -20.20 -14.87 -11.23
C ILE A 514 -20.77 -14.27 -12.52
N PRO A 515 -21.76 -13.37 -12.44
CA PRO A 515 -22.23 -12.62 -13.60
C PRO A 515 -21.11 -11.76 -14.16
N MET A 516 -20.81 -11.95 -15.45
CA MET A 516 -19.70 -11.25 -16.10
C MET A 516 -19.93 -9.74 -16.24
N SER A 517 -21.19 -9.29 -16.18
CA SER A 517 -21.56 -7.88 -16.14
C SER A 517 -21.08 -7.15 -14.88
N LEU A 518 -20.75 -7.88 -13.80
CA LEU A 518 -20.15 -7.29 -12.59
C LEU A 518 -18.64 -7.09 -12.72
N VAL A 519 -18.02 -7.62 -13.78
CA VAL A 519 -16.57 -7.65 -13.96
C VAL A 519 -16.15 -6.79 -15.16
N LEU A 520 -16.95 -6.76 -16.22
CA LEU A 520 -16.73 -5.94 -17.40
C LEU A 520 -18.06 -5.52 -18.03
N PRO A 521 -18.11 -4.35 -18.70
CA PRO A 521 -19.29 -3.96 -19.47
C PRO A 521 -19.46 -4.91 -20.66
N LEU A 522 -20.61 -5.58 -20.73
CA LEU A 522 -20.94 -6.53 -21.79
C LEU A 522 -22.04 -5.99 -22.70
N GLN A 523 -21.87 -6.16 -24.01
CA GLN A 523 -22.90 -5.94 -25.01
C GLN A 523 -23.76 -7.21 -25.21
N PRO A 524 -25.00 -7.08 -25.72
CA PRO A 524 -25.88 -8.22 -26.00
C PRO A 524 -25.24 -9.27 -26.91
N ASP A 525 -24.48 -8.83 -27.91
CA ASP A 525 -23.91 -9.68 -28.95
C ASP A 525 -22.47 -10.15 -28.67
N ASP A 526 -21.88 -9.76 -27.53
CA ASP A 526 -20.55 -10.25 -27.15
C ASP A 526 -20.58 -11.75 -26.85
N THR A 527 -19.57 -12.47 -27.34
CA THR A 527 -19.42 -13.91 -27.11
C THR A 527 -18.24 -14.19 -26.19
N LEU A 528 -18.46 -15.02 -25.18
CA LEU A 528 -17.46 -15.38 -24.17
C LEU A 528 -16.98 -16.82 -24.37
N TYR A 529 -15.67 -17.04 -24.27
CA TYR A 529 -15.06 -18.36 -24.38
C TYR A 529 -14.10 -18.60 -23.23
N ARG A 530 -13.85 -19.87 -22.91
CA ARG A 530 -12.77 -20.25 -21.99
C ARG A 530 -11.43 -20.18 -22.71
N SER A 531 -10.37 -19.84 -21.98
CA SER A 531 -9.02 -19.82 -22.52
C SER A 531 -7.99 -20.30 -21.49
N SER A 532 -6.81 -20.67 -21.99
CA SER A 532 -5.60 -20.76 -21.17
C SER A 532 -5.24 -19.40 -20.55
N LEU A 533 -4.50 -19.39 -19.43
CA LEU A 533 -4.08 -18.15 -18.76
C LEU A 533 -3.21 -17.22 -19.63
N THR A 534 -2.63 -17.73 -20.72
CA THR A 534 -1.80 -16.97 -21.66
C THR A 534 -2.56 -16.50 -22.89
N PHE A 535 -3.84 -16.86 -23.02
CA PHE A 535 -4.69 -16.59 -24.17
C PHE A 535 -4.21 -17.20 -25.51
N LEU A 536 -3.28 -18.16 -25.46
CA LEU A 536 -2.75 -18.84 -26.65
C LEU A 536 -3.63 -20.00 -27.12
N ASP A 537 -4.39 -20.59 -26.19
CA ASP A 537 -5.39 -21.62 -26.48
C ASP A 537 -6.77 -21.13 -26.05
N ILE A 538 -7.69 -21.05 -27.01
CA ILE A 538 -9.05 -20.51 -26.83
C ILE A 538 -10.02 -21.57 -27.33
N ASP A 539 -10.91 -22.03 -26.44
CA ASP A 539 -11.94 -22.99 -26.80
C ASP A 539 -13.11 -22.29 -27.48
N LYS A 540 -12.98 -22.06 -28.79
CA LYS A 540 -14.04 -21.46 -29.62
C LYS A 540 -15.17 -22.43 -29.96
N THR A 541 -15.07 -23.70 -29.56
CA THR A 541 -16.10 -24.70 -29.85
C THR A 541 -17.27 -24.63 -28.87
N ALA A 542 -17.05 -24.05 -27.68
CA ALA A 542 -18.01 -23.97 -26.60
C ALA A 542 -18.14 -22.54 -26.04
N PRO A 543 -19.01 -21.70 -26.61
CA PRO A 543 -19.31 -20.40 -26.03
C PRO A 543 -19.96 -20.57 -24.64
N LEU A 544 -19.56 -19.71 -23.70
CA LEU A 544 -20.03 -19.71 -22.32
C LEU A 544 -21.28 -18.85 -22.14
N SER A 545 -22.05 -19.15 -21.09
CA SER A 545 -23.02 -18.21 -20.54
C SER A 545 -22.35 -16.93 -20.07
N LYS A 546 -23.12 -15.84 -19.97
CA LYS A 546 -22.67 -14.56 -19.38
C LYS A 546 -22.53 -14.61 -17.84
N SER A 547 -22.61 -15.79 -17.25
CA SER A 547 -22.24 -16.10 -15.87
C SER A 547 -21.27 -17.29 -15.90
N VAL A 548 -20.22 -17.22 -15.08
CA VAL A 548 -19.18 -18.24 -15.04
C VAL A 548 -18.90 -18.69 -13.60
N SER A 549 -18.60 -19.97 -13.44
CA SER A 549 -18.09 -20.50 -12.18
C SER A 549 -16.57 -20.57 -12.16
N VAL A 550 -15.99 -20.12 -11.04
CA VAL A 550 -14.57 -20.29 -10.69
C VAL A 550 -14.52 -20.90 -9.31
N CYS A 551 -13.84 -22.03 -9.12
CA CYS A 551 -13.71 -22.65 -7.80
C CYS A 551 -12.82 -21.81 -6.88
N SER A 552 -13.05 -21.92 -5.58
CA SER A 552 -12.21 -21.27 -4.56
C SER A 552 -10.72 -21.62 -4.75
N MET A 553 -9.85 -20.61 -4.65
CA MET A 553 -8.41 -20.67 -4.92
C MET A 553 -8.00 -20.97 -6.37
N ASN A 554 -8.91 -20.99 -7.34
CA ASN A 554 -8.55 -21.18 -8.76
C ASN A 554 -8.40 -19.86 -9.52
N LEU A 555 -7.58 -19.93 -10.57
CA LEU A 555 -7.52 -18.96 -11.66
C LEU A 555 -8.27 -19.51 -12.88
N ALA A 556 -9.03 -18.65 -13.55
CA ALA A 556 -9.68 -18.96 -14.81
C ALA A 556 -9.50 -17.80 -15.79
N ALA A 557 -9.21 -18.12 -17.04
CA ALA A 557 -9.08 -17.14 -18.11
C ALA A 557 -10.24 -17.26 -19.10
N PHE A 558 -10.70 -16.10 -19.53
CA PHE A 558 -11.83 -15.93 -20.43
C PHE A 558 -11.43 -15.02 -21.58
N TYR A 559 -11.93 -15.36 -22.76
CA TYR A 559 -11.75 -14.63 -24.00
C TYR A 559 -13.09 -14.04 -24.41
N LEU A 560 -13.19 -12.71 -24.43
CA LEU A 560 -14.36 -12.00 -24.92
C LEU A 560 -14.11 -11.54 -26.35
N GLN A 561 -14.95 -12.01 -27.26
CA GLN A 561 -15.02 -11.54 -28.63
C GLN A 561 -16.14 -10.50 -28.74
N SER A 562 -15.79 -9.26 -29.04
CA SER A 562 -16.80 -8.22 -29.22
C SER A 562 -17.28 -8.15 -30.67
N SER A 563 -18.59 -7.95 -30.84
CA SER A 563 -19.25 -7.94 -32.14
C SER A 563 -19.21 -6.58 -32.85
N ASN A 564 -18.84 -5.49 -32.17
CA ASN A 564 -18.91 -4.12 -32.72
C ASN A 564 -17.59 -3.34 -32.64
N SER A 565 -17.32 -2.57 -33.70
CA SER A 565 -16.10 -1.80 -33.98
C SER A 565 -16.18 -0.33 -33.54
N ARG A 566 -16.59 -0.03 -32.30
CA ARG A 566 -16.61 1.36 -31.79
C ARG A 566 -15.59 1.60 -30.71
#